data_AF-A0A1M5T843-F1
#
_entry.id   AF-A0A1M5T843-F1
#
_cell.length_a   1.000
_cell.length_b   1.000
_cell.length_c   1.000
_cell.angle_alpha   90.00
_cell.angle_beta   90.00
_cell.angle_gamma   90.00
#
_symmetry.space_group_name_H-M   'P 1'
#
loop_
_entity.id
_entity.type
_entity.pdbx_description
1 polymer ?
#
loop_
_entity_poly.entity_id
_entity_poly.type
_entity_poly.pdbx_seq_one_letter_code
_entity_poly.pdbx_strand_id
1 'polypeptide(L)'
;MAYINFKEERFKCKGQLEKRRKNNKKLFQTFTDDQSILKEYSPWNSYKTEENQCFGHDGIEDEKDYYELCNKDIVCVRFYRCKFNNIKFTKCNFIGCIFEECEFSHGGVVFENCTFLKESHQEIPSLNKYDNFSCEFINCNLYVKFLNSNLAFCIFDNCNVENTNFEQTDLSNVIIDESFLKMVIIIDSNLTGAKFLATYIEDLEFRDLGTSKLDEKSFFDKIPIREKTKEEYEGLYMVYETIANKFKENNLTNNFGEYYYLCNVVKRKVLKPIPKFTSWLYFASCGYGERPEYALIFSSCIILIFAVAFLFTGIEIDNTLVQYSTTGLSGISFIEILKQFNNSVNASIAMFTGVGNEFIQSNQINLILESLEMLLGVVMMGVGIGALTRKIVR
;
A
#
# COMPACT_ATOMS: atom_id res chain seq x y z
N MET A 1 0.21 -12.64 14.17
CA MET A 1 -0.17 -11.24 13.92
C MET A 1 -0.06 -11.01 12.43
N ALA A 2 -1.17 -10.74 11.74
CA ALA A 2 -1.16 -10.65 10.28
C ALA A 2 -0.69 -9.25 9.87
N TYR A 3 0.61 -9.11 9.67
CA TYR A 3 1.15 -8.03 8.85
C TYR A 3 0.84 -8.33 7.38
N ILE A 4 0.61 -7.31 6.55
CA ILE A 4 0.52 -7.52 5.11
C ILE A 4 1.89 -8.02 4.63
N ASN A 5 1.94 -9.28 4.20
CA ASN A 5 3.12 -9.83 3.59
C ASN A 5 3.16 -9.41 2.11
N PHE A 6 3.73 -8.24 1.85
CA PHE A 6 3.82 -7.67 0.49
C PHE A 6 4.43 -8.65 -0.53
N LYS A 7 5.40 -9.48 -0.13
CA LYS A 7 6.01 -10.48 -1.04
C LYS A 7 5.00 -11.56 -1.44
N GLU A 8 4.23 -12.04 -0.49
CA GLU A 8 3.19 -13.04 -0.71
C GLU A 8 2.01 -12.47 -1.49
N GLU A 9 1.56 -11.25 -1.16
CA GLU A 9 0.47 -10.58 -1.89
C GLU A 9 0.84 -10.27 -3.34
N ARG A 10 2.08 -9.81 -3.60
CA ARG A 10 2.62 -9.71 -4.97
C ARG A 10 2.57 -11.04 -5.70
N PHE A 11 3.04 -12.12 -5.06
CA PHE A 11 3.03 -13.46 -5.67
C PHE A 11 1.61 -13.95 -5.99
N LYS A 12 0.67 -13.84 -5.04
CA LYS A 12 -0.74 -14.19 -5.24
C LYS A 12 -1.37 -13.37 -6.36
N CYS A 13 -1.11 -12.06 -6.39
CA CYS A 13 -1.68 -11.17 -7.39
C CYS A 13 -1.12 -11.45 -8.80
N LYS A 14 0.19 -11.71 -8.95
CA LYS A 14 0.76 -12.13 -10.24
C LYS A 14 0.13 -13.43 -10.73
N GLY A 15 -0.04 -14.43 -9.85
CA GLY A 15 -0.76 -15.66 -10.20
C GLY A 15 -2.24 -15.44 -10.55
N GLN A 16 -2.91 -14.47 -9.92
CA GLN A 16 -4.28 -14.07 -10.26
C GLN A 16 -4.35 -13.40 -11.64
N LEU A 17 -3.42 -12.49 -11.93
CA LEU A 17 -3.31 -11.79 -13.21
C LEU A 17 -3.09 -12.78 -14.36
N GLU A 18 -2.13 -13.71 -14.22
CA GLU A 18 -1.87 -14.76 -15.21
C GLU A 18 -3.11 -15.62 -15.48
N LYS A 19 -3.80 -16.06 -14.42
CA LYS A 19 -5.04 -16.86 -14.55
C LYS A 19 -6.14 -16.06 -15.25
N ARG A 20 -6.28 -14.77 -14.93
CA ARG A 20 -7.29 -13.90 -15.54
C ARG A 20 -7.00 -13.68 -17.03
N ARG A 21 -5.77 -13.35 -17.40
CA ARG A 21 -5.35 -13.23 -18.81
C ARG A 21 -5.57 -14.53 -19.58
N LYS A 22 -5.24 -15.68 -18.99
CA LYS A 22 -5.49 -16.99 -19.61
C LYS A 22 -6.98 -17.25 -19.82
N ASN A 23 -7.82 -16.88 -18.85
CA ASN A 23 -9.27 -16.99 -18.97
C ASN A 23 -9.81 -16.05 -20.07
N ASN A 24 -9.43 -14.77 -20.05
CA ASN A 24 -9.85 -13.78 -21.04
C ASN A 24 -9.43 -14.22 -22.45
N LYS A 25 -8.18 -14.67 -22.64
CA LYS A 25 -7.72 -15.19 -23.93
C LYS A 25 -8.53 -16.38 -24.41
N LYS A 26 -8.85 -17.33 -23.52
CA LYS A 26 -9.67 -18.50 -23.85
C LYS A 26 -11.08 -18.09 -24.27
N LEU A 27 -11.73 -17.22 -23.50
CA LEU A 27 -13.08 -16.74 -23.79
C LEU A 27 -13.13 -15.90 -25.06
N PHE A 28 -12.16 -15.00 -25.26
CA PHE A 28 -12.01 -14.24 -26.49
C PHE A 28 -11.96 -15.15 -27.72
N GLN A 29 -11.12 -16.20 -27.68
CA GLN A 29 -11.04 -17.19 -28.76
C GLN A 29 -12.36 -17.93 -28.96
N THR A 30 -12.95 -18.44 -27.88
CA THR A 30 -14.23 -19.17 -27.94
C THR A 30 -15.32 -18.32 -28.58
N PHE A 31 -15.48 -17.08 -28.14
CA PHE A 31 -16.49 -16.17 -28.69
C PHE A 31 -16.20 -15.73 -30.12
N THR A 32 -14.93 -15.66 -30.51
CA THR A 32 -14.55 -15.37 -31.90
C THR A 32 -14.92 -16.52 -32.83
N ASP A 33 -14.72 -17.76 -32.38
CA ASP A 33 -14.95 -18.97 -33.17
C ASP A 33 -16.45 -19.30 -33.30
N ASP A 34 -17.20 -19.23 -32.20
CA ASP A 34 -18.61 -19.67 -32.17
C ASP A 34 -19.63 -18.55 -32.33
N GLN A 35 -19.20 -17.28 -32.20
CA GLN A 35 -20.03 -16.08 -32.22
C GLN A 35 -21.26 -16.15 -31.28
N SER A 36 -21.20 -16.99 -30.25
CA SER A 36 -22.33 -17.27 -29.35
C SER A 36 -22.78 -16.04 -28.59
N ILE A 37 -21.85 -15.12 -28.31
CA ILE A 37 -22.10 -13.87 -27.59
C ILE A 37 -23.02 -12.90 -28.38
N LEU A 38 -23.13 -13.06 -29.72
CA LEU A 38 -24.01 -12.25 -30.57
C LEU A 38 -25.50 -12.51 -30.30
N LYS A 39 -25.83 -13.55 -29.55
CA LYS A 39 -27.19 -13.80 -29.07
C LYS A 39 -27.57 -12.90 -27.89
N GLU A 40 -26.57 -12.42 -27.15
CA GLU A 40 -26.72 -11.58 -25.95
C GLU A 40 -26.51 -10.09 -26.27
N TYR A 41 -25.71 -9.77 -27.29
CA TYR A 41 -25.35 -8.39 -27.66
C TYR A 41 -25.60 -8.12 -29.15
N SER A 42 -25.89 -6.87 -29.50
CA SER A 42 -26.00 -6.41 -30.89
C SER A 42 -24.82 -5.47 -31.21
N PRO A 43 -23.61 -6.02 -31.48
CA PRO A 43 -22.42 -5.22 -31.58
C PRO A 43 -22.46 -4.26 -32.75
N TRP A 44 -22.17 -3.00 -32.45
CA TRP A 44 -21.76 -2.03 -33.45
C TRP A 44 -20.39 -2.38 -34.02
N ASN A 45 -19.52 -2.97 -33.20
CA ASN A 45 -18.20 -3.42 -33.59
C ASN A 45 -17.84 -4.73 -32.88
N SER A 46 -17.35 -5.74 -33.61
CA SER A 46 -16.96 -7.00 -33.00
C SER A 46 -15.87 -7.77 -33.75
N TYR A 47 -15.12 -8.58 -33.00
CA TYR A 47 -14.19 -9.61 -33.50
C TYR A 47 -13.17 -9.13 -34.53
N LYS A 48 -12.64 -7.92 -34.35
CA LYS A 48 -11.68 -7.34 -35.27
C LYS A 48 -10.62 -6.54 -34.54
N THR A 49 -9.55 -6.23 -35.27
CA THR A 49 -8.52 -5.31 -34.80
C THR A 49 -8.73 -3.98 -35.51
N GLU A 50 -8.91 -2.92 -34.73
CA GLU A 50 -8.88 -1.54 -35.18
C GLU A 50 -7.46 -1.02 -34.98
N GLU A 51 -6.77 -0.66 -36.05
CA GLU A 51 -5.39 -0.19 -35.99
C GLU A 51 -5.30 1.27 -36.41
N ASN A 52 -4.58 2.08 -35.62
CA ASN A 52 -4.27 3.48 -35.90
C ASN A 52 -5.51 4.34 -36.22
N GLN A 53 -6.67 3.99 -35.66
CA GLN A 53 -7.90 4.75 -35.84
C GLN A 53 -7.98 5.90 -34.85
N CYS A 54 -8.58 7.01 -35.27
CA CYS A 54 -8.92 8.12 -34.39
C CYS A 54 -10.43 8.17 -34.20
N PHE A 55 -10.88 8.10 -32.94
CA PHE A 55 -12.27 8.19 -32.55
C PHE A 55 -12.51 9.54 -31.86
N GLY A 56 -13.58 10.24 -32.28
CA GLY A 56 -13.92 11.57 -31.80
C GLY A 56 -13.30 12.68 -32.65
N HIS A 57 -12.98 13.82 -32.03
CA HIS A 57 -12.53 15.03 -32.73
C HIS A 57 -11.18 15.52 -32.23
N ASP A 58 -10.41 16.15 -33.12
CA ASP A 58 -9.15 16.81 -32.78
C ASP A 58 -9.37 18.19 -32.16
N GLY A 59 -8.40 18.67 -31.37
CA GLY A 59 -8.47 19.94 -30.63
C GLY A 59 -8.88 19.75 -29.17
N ILE A 60 -8.94 20.81 -28.37
CA ILE A 60 -9.39 20.75 -26.97
C ILE A 60 -10.82 21.30 -26.92
N GLU A 61 -11.77 20.48 -26.48
CA GLU A 61 -13.19 20.83 -26.38
C GLU A 61 -13.68 20.73 -24.93
N ASP A 62 -14.79 21.41 -24.61
CA ASP A 62 -15.49 21.23 -23.34
C ASP A 62 -16.27 19.89 -23.35
N GLU A 63 -16.43 19.23 -22.20
CA GLU A 63 -17.15 17.94 -22.07
C GLU A 63 -18.57 17.95 -22.69
N LYS A 64 -19.22 19.11 -22.73
CA LYS A 64 -20.57 19.30 -23.33
C LYS A 64 -20.58 19.18 -24.86
N ASP A 65 -19.44 19.38 -25.51
CA ASP A 65 -19.29 19.42 -26.96
C ASP A 65 -18.72 18.10 -27.52
N TYR A 66 -18.42 17.13 -26.65
CA TYR A 66 -17.84 15.85 -27.04
C TYR A 66 -18.73 15.11 -28.03
N TYR A 67 -18.08 14.42 -28.97
CA TYR A 67 -18.77 13.48 -29.84
C TYR A 67 -19.36 12.34 -28.99
N GLU A 68 -20.67 12.15 -29.02
CA GLU A 68 -21.36 11.18 -28.17
C GLU A 68 -21.72 9.89 -28.93
N LEU A 69 -21.28 8.74 -28.41
CA LEU A 69 -21.70 7.41 -28.85
C LEU A 69 -22.59 6.78 -27.78
N CYS A 70 -23.86 6.55 -28.12
CA CYS A 70 -24.85 6.01 -27.19
C CYS A 70 -25.25 4.56 -27.53
N ASN A 71 -25.44 3.74 -26.49
CA ASN A 71 -26.02 2.39 -26.57
C ASN A 71 -25.32 1.49 -27.62
N LYS A 72 -23.98 1.45 -27.57
CA LYS A 72 -23.17 0.63 -28.47
C LYS A 72 -22.58 -0.56 -27.73
N ASP A 73 -22.76 -1.74 -28.31
CA ASP A 73 -22.05 -2.94 -27.92
C ASP A 73 -20.76 -3.06 -28.75
N ILE A 74 -19.64 -3.25 -28.07
CA ILE A 74 -18.30 -3.37 -28.65
C ILE A 74 -17.71 -4.65 -28.04
N VAL A 75 -17.57 -5.69 -28.86
CA VAL A 75 -17.37 -7.06 -28.34
C VAL A 75 -16.16 -7.71 -28.97
N CYS A 76 -15.19 -8.13 -28.14
CA CYS A 76 -13.95 -8.77 -28.57
C CYS A 76 -13.21 -7.96 -29.65
N VAL A 77 -13.14 -6.63 -29.49
CA VAL A 77 -12.39 -5.74 -30.38
C VAL A 77 -11.01 -5.48 -29.77
N ARG A 78 -9.97 -5.57 -30.59
CA ARG A 78 -8.63 -5.08 -30.23
C ARG A 78 -8.42 -3.71 -30.84
N PHE A 79 -8.24 -2.70 -30.00
CA PHE A 79 -7.81 -1.37 -30.42
C PHE A 79 -6.30 -1.29 -30.27
N TYR A 80 -5.58 -1.18 -31.38
CA TYR A 80 -4.13 -1.09 -31.40
C TYR A 80 -3.69 0.28 -31.91
N ARG A 81 -2.98 1.04 -31.08
CA ARG A 81 -2.51 2.40 -31.40
C ARG A 81 -3.62 3.36 -31.81
N CYS A 82 -4.81 3.16 -31.25
CA CYS A 82 -5.95 4.02 -31.51
C CYS A 82 -5.94 5.26 -30.61
N LYS A 83 -6.52 6.35 -31.10
CA LYS A 83 -6.72 7.59 -30.36
C LYS A 83 -8.19 7.79 -30.05
N PHE A 84 -8.47 8.24 -28.83
CA PHE A 84 -9.80 8.61 -28.38
C PHE A 84 -9.73 10.05 -27.87
N ASN A 85 -10.33 10.98 -28.61
CA ASN A 85 -10.21 12.42 -28.36
C ASN A 85 -11.60 13.04 -28.27
N ASN A 86 -11.89 13.78 -27.19
CA ASN A 86 -13.14 14.52 -26.99
C ASN A 86 -14.39 13.66 -27.29
N ILE A 87 -14.40 12.44 -26.78
CA ILE A 87 -15.44 11.46 -27.05
C ILE A 87 -16.11 11.02 -25.75
N LYS A 88 -17.43 10.91 -25.81
CA LYS A 88 -18.27 10.44 -24.72
C LYS A 88 -18.98 9.15 -25.14
N PHE A 89 -18.77 8.09 -24.39
CA PHE A 89 -19.52 6.85 -24.51
C PHE A 89 -20.59 6.81 -23.42
N THR A 90 -21.85 6.68 -23.82
CA THR A 90 -23.00 6.65 -22.91
C THR A 90 -23.72 5.32 -23.05
N LYS A 91 -23.85 4.56 -21.95
CA LYS A 91 -24.55 3.27 -21.92
C LYS A 91 -23.97 2.25 -22.93
N CYS A 92 -22.64 2.27 -23.10
CA CYS A 92 -21.94 1.35 -23.99
C CYS A 92 -21.42 0.12 -23.24
N ASN A 93 -21.41 -1.02 -23.92
CA ASN A 93 -20.84 -2.26 -23.41
C ASN A 93 -19.55 -2.58 -24.15
N PHE A 94 -18.44 -2.63 -23.43
CA PHE A 94 -17.14 -3.08 -23.89
C PHE A 94 -16.90 -4.48 -23.31
N ILE A 95 -17.04 -5.52 -24.14
CA ILE A 95 -16.97 -6.90 -23.67
C ILE A 95 -15.70 -7.54 -24.19
N GLY A 96 -14.75 -7.84 -23.30
CA GLY A 96 -13.50 -8.51 -23.66
C GLY A 96 -12.64 -7.73 -24.65
N CYS A 97 -12.75 -6.39 -24.64
CA CYS A 97 -11.95 -5.55 -25.52
C CYS A 97 -10.52 -5.41 -24.98
N ILE A 98 -9.56 -5.30 -25.89
CA ILE A 98 -8.15 -5.09 -25.57
C ILE A 98 -7.75 -3.74 -26.17
N PHE A 99 -7.36 -2.81 -25.32
CA PHE A 99 -6.77 -1.53 -25.71
C PHE A 99 -5.27 -1.62 -25.53
N GLU A 100 -4.51 -1.41 -26.59
CA GLU A 100 -3.07 -1.58 -26.57
C GLU A 100 -2.38 -0.42 -27.28
N GLU A 101 -1.44 0.21 -26.58
CA GLU A 101 -0.74 1.41 -27.06
C GLU A 101 -1.72 2.55 -27.44
N CYS A 102 -2.90 2.60 -26.79
CA CYS A 102 -3.93 3.59 -27.08
C CYS A 102 -3.73 4.89 -26.31
N GLU A 103 -4.18 5.99 -26.91
CA GLU A 103 -4.09 7.33 -26.34
C GLU A 103 -5.49 7.92 -26.14
N PHE A 104 -5.84 8.25 -24.90
CA PHE A 104 -7.08 8.92 -24.51
C PHE A 104 -6.70 10.33 -24.08
N SER A 105 -6.89 11.32 -24.95
CA SER A 105 -6.19 12.60 -24.86
C SER A 105 -7.06 13.81 -25.21
N HIS A 106 -6.41 14.96 -25.39
CA HIS A 106 -7.03 16.27 -25.65
C HIS A 106 -7.89 16.75 -24.47
N GLY A 107 -9.17 17.05 -24.67
CA GLY A 107 -10.11 17.36 -23.58
C GLY A 107 -10.35 16.15 -22.67
N GLY A 108 -10.08 14.93 -23.17
CA GLY A 108 -10.26 13.68 -22.44
C GLY A 108 -11.40 12.83 -22.99
N VAL A 109 -11.68 11.73 -22.31
CA VAL A 109 -12.71 10.75 -22.70
C VAL A 109 -13.65 10.49 -21.53
N VAL A 110 -14.95 10.42 -21.81
CA VAL A 110 -15.97 10.11 -20.79
C VAL A 110 -16.61 8.77 -21.07
N PHE A 111 -16.63 7.89 -20.08
CA PHE A 111 -17.45 6.69 -20.06
C PHE A 111 -18.54 6.87 -19.01
N GLU A 112 -19.77 7.05 -19.46
CA GLU A 112 -20.94 7.23 -18.59
C GLU A 112 -21.87 6.03 -18.69
N ASN A 113 -22.20 5.42 -17.54
CA ASN A 113 -23.06 4.23 -17.46
C ASN A 113 -22.57 3.08 -18.35
N CYS A 114 -21.26 2.93 -18.52
CA CYS A 114 -20.66 1.93 -19.41
C CYS A 114 -20.22 0.68 -18.64
N THR A 115 -20.19 -0.46 -19.32
CA THR A 115 -19.77 -1.73 -18.72
C THR A 115 -18.57 -2.31 -19.48
N PHE A 116 -17.53 -2.69 -18.76
CA PHE A 116 -16.30 -3.29 -19.28
C PHE A 116 -16.16 -4.78 -18.93
N LEU A 117 -17.23 -5.38 -18.40
CA LEU A 117 -17.29 -6.74 -17.92
C LEU A 117 -18.52 -7.44 -18.52
N LYS A 118 -18.33 -8.65 -19.04
CA LYS A 118 -19.48 -9.51 -19.34
C LYS A 118 -20.14 -9.99 -18.04
N GLU A 119 -21.27 -9.40 -17.69
CA GLU A 119 -22.19 -9.96 -16.70
C GLU A 119 -22.99 -11.09 -17.36
N SER A 120 -23.10 -12.25 -16.72
CA SER A 120 -23.80 -13.39 -17.31
C SER A 120 -25.30 -13.16 -17.33
N HIS A 121 -25.94 -13.20 -18.49
CA HIS A 121 -27.37 -13.47 -18.60
C HIS A 121 -27.55 -14.88 -19.18
N GLN A 122 -27.78 -15.86 -18.32
CA GLN A 122 -28.40 -17.12 -18.76
C GLN A 122 -29.80 -17.22 -18.17
N GLU A 123 -30.72 -17.75 -18.97
CA GLU A 123 -32.12 -18.04 -18.60
C GLU A 123 -32.26 -19.03 -17.43
N ILE A 124 -31.17 -19.68 -17.01
CA ILE A 124 -31.15 -20.65 -15.91
C ILE A 124 -30.36 -20.06 -14.73
N PRO A 125 -30.97 -19.95 -13.53
CA PRO A 125 -30.29 -19.44 -12.35
C PRO A 125 -29.12 -20.35 -11.98
N SER A 126 -27.90 -19.80 -12.05
CA SER A 126 -26.68 -20.45 -11.59
C SER A 126 -26.08 -19.62 -10.47
N LEU A 127 -25.93 -20.23 -9.29
CA LEU A 127 -25.52 -19.54 -8.06
C LEU A 127 -24.06 -19.03 -8.07
N ASN A 128 -23.24 -19.40 -9.06
CA ASN A 128 -21.81 -19.03 -9.12
C ASN A 128 -21.28 -19.02 -10.56
N LYS A 129 -21.74 -18.08 -11.40
CA LYS A 129 -21.12 -17.83 -12.70
C LYS A 129 -20.91 -16.34 -12.92
N TYR A 130 -19.66 -15.93 -12.85
CA TYR A 130 -19.18 -14.78 -13.58
C TYR A 130 -18.16 -15.34 -14.57
N ASP A 131 -18.38 -15.15 -15.87
CA ASP A 131 -17.37 -15.47 -16.89
C ASP A 131 -16.06 -14.71 -16.58
N ASN A 132 -16.17 -13.63 -15.80
CA ASN A 132 -15.10 -12.71 -15.42
C ASN A 132 -14.34 -12.23 -16.67
N PHE A 133 -15.09 -12.06 -17.77
CA PHE A 133 -14.55 -11.67 -19.06
C PHE A 133 -14.54 -10.15 -19.16
N SER A 134 -13.44 -9.58 -18.68
CA SER A 134 -13.21 -8.14 -18.59
C SER A 134 -12.37 -7.61 -19.74
N CYS A 135 -12.33 -6.28 -19.85
CA CYS A 135 -11.42 -5.57 -20.73
C CYS A 135 -10.00 -5.45 -20.14
N GLU A 136 -9.06 -5.16 -21.03
CA GLU A 136 -7.65 -4.98 -20.70
C GLU A 136 -7.08 -3.74 -21.41
N PHE A 137 -6.34 -2.91 -20.67
CA PHE A 137 -5.60 -1.75 -21.15
C PHE A 137 -4.11 -2.02 -20.97
N ILE A 138 -3.33 -1.93 -22.05
CA ILE A 138 -1.91 -2.28 -22.09
C ILE A 138 -1.14 -1.11 -22.71
N ASN A 139 -0.15 -0.57 -22.02
CA ASN A 139 0.67 0.54 -22.54
C ASN A 139 -0.17 1.76 -22.97
N CYS A 140 -1.29 2.03 -22.29
CA CYS A 140 -2.21 3.10 -22.67
C CYS A 140 -1.91 4.40 -21.90
N ASN A 141 -2.14 5.54 -22.54
CA ASN A 141 -2.21 6.85 -21.88
C ASN A 141 -3.67 7.23 -21.65
N LEU A 142 -4.07 7.43 -20.40
CA LEU A 142 -5.45 7.55 -19.97
C LEU A 142 -5.68 8.91 -19.31
N TYR A 143 -6.36 9.81 -20.01
CA TYR A 143 -7.06 10.97 -19.45
C TYR A 143 -8.57 10.75 -19.57
N VAL A 144 -9.16 10.12 -18.55
CA VAL A 144 -10.51 9.55 -18.64
C VAL A 144 -11.36 9.88 -17.41
N LYS A 145 -12.66 10.03 -17.61
CA LYS A 145 -13.67 10.04 -16.55
C LYS A 145 -14.59 8.84 -16.71
N PHE A 146 -14.60 7.97 -15.69
CA PHE A 146 -15.58 6.90 -15.57
C PHE A 146 -16.66 7.34 -14.58
N LEU A 147 -17.90 7.42 -15.06
CA LEU A 147 -19.06 7.79 -14.27
C LEU A 147 -20.08 6.66 -14.30
N ASN A 148 -20.51 6.17 -13.13
CA ASN A 148 -21.51 5.10 -13.00
C ASN A 148 -21.19 3.86 -13.84
N SER A 149 -19.91 3.55 -14.01
CA SER A 149 -19.46 2.49 -14.92
C SER A 149 -19.03 1.23 -14.17
N ASN A 150 -19.06 0.09 -14.85
CA ASN A 150 -18.56 -1.18 -14.31
C ASN A 150 -17.21 -1.55 -14.95
N LEU A 151 -16.13 -1.43 -14.18
CA LEU A 151 -14.77 -1.82 -14.54
C LEU A 151 -14.29 -3.04 -13.75
N ALA A 152 -15.20 -3.79 -13.13
CA ALA A 152 -14.84 -4.94 -12.33
C ALA A 152 -14.00 -5.94 -13.15
N PHE A 153 -12.98 -6.51 -12.51
CA PHE A 153 -12.00 -7.42 -13.12
C PHE A 153 -11.14 -6.84 -14.25
N CYS A 154 -11.26 -5.55 -14.63
CA CYS A 154 -10.41 -4.97 -15.65
C CYS A 154 -8.92 -5.04 -15.28
N ILE A 155 -8.07 -5.05 -16.30
CA ILE A 155 -6.62 -5.04 -16.16
C ILE A 155 -6.08 -3.76 -16.77
N PHE A 156 -5.26 -3.03 -16.02
CA PHE A 156 -4.43 -1.94 -16.52
C PHE A 156 -2.97 -2.38 -16.33
N ASP A 157 -2.26 -2.60 -17.44
CA ASP A 157 -0.86 -3.03 -17.42
C ASP A 157 0.01 -1.99 -18.09
N ASN A 158 1.03 -1.53 -17.37
CA ASN A 158 1.98 -0.51 -17.82
C ASN A 158 1.30 0.73 -18.42
N CYS A 159 0.22 1.20 -17.80
CA CYS A 159 -0.54 2.36 -18.26
C CYS A 159 -0.08 3.65 -17.57
N ASN A 160 -0.22 4.77 -18.27
CA ASN A 160 -0.12 6.10 -17.71
C ASN A 160 -1.54 6.65 -17.46
N VAL A 161 -1.96 6.74 -16.20
CA VAL A 161 -3.31 7.19 -15.79
C VAL A 161 -3.19 8.56 -15.14
N GLU A 162 -3.47 9.61 -15.90
CA GLU A 162 -3.33 11.00 -15.43
C GLU A 162 -4.68 11.72 -15.45
N ASN A 163 -4.90 12.59 -14.46
CA ASN A 163 -6.09 13.46 -14.37
C ASN A 163 -7.41 12.69 -14.51
N THR A 164 -7.44 11.45 -13.99
CA THR A 164 -8.54 10.51 -14.21
C THR A 164 -9.48 10.49 -13.01
N ASN A 165 -10.79 10.44 -13.27
CA ASN A 165 -11.81 10.36 -12.23
C ASN A 165 -12.60 9.05 -12.33
N PHE A 166 -12.75 8.36 -11.20
CA PHE A 166 -13.65 7.22 -11.03
C PHE A 166 -14.77 7.62 -10.08
N GLU A 167 -15.95 7.90 -10.64
CA GLU A 167 -17.11 8.36 -9.89
C GLU A 167 -18.24 7.33 -9.95
N GLN A 168 -18.71 6.90 -8.77
CA GLN A 168 -19.76 5.90 -8.61
C GLN A 168 -19.51 4.62 -9.44
N THR A 169 -18.24 4.24 -9.55
CA THR A 169 -17.76 3.23 -10.49
C THR A 169 -17.39 1.94 -9.76
N ASP A 170 -17.72 0.79 -10.34
CA ASP A 170 -17.28 -0.51 -9.81
C ASP A 170 -15.88 -0.84 -10.32
N LEU A 171 -14.90 -0.78 -9.43
CA LEU A 171 -13.50 -1.17 -9.65
C LEU A 171 -13.19 -2.50 -8.93
N SER A 172 -14.20 -3.29 -8.57
CA SER A 172 -13.98 -4.49 -7.78
C SER A 172 -13.08 -5.49 -8.53
N ASN A 173 -12.09 -6.01 -7.81
CA ASN A 173 -11.09 -6.92 -8.34
C ASN A 173 -10.30 -6.39 -9.56
N VAL A 174 -10.28 -5.07 -9.80
CA VAL A 174 -9.39 -4.47 -10.81
C VAL A 174 -7.92 -4.77 -10.47
N ILE A 175 -7.10 -5.01 -11.48
CA ILE A 175 -5.65 -5.13 -11.31
C ILE A 175 -4.99 -4.02 -12.11
N ILE A 176 -4.28 -3.14 -11.42
CA ILE A 176 -3.39 -2.14 -11.99
C ILE A 176 -1.96 -2.61 -11.71
N ASP A 177 -1.21 -2.95 -12.75
CA ASP A 177 0.14 -3.49 -12.67
C ASP A 177 1.12 -2.59 -13.43
N GLU A 178 2.32 -2.42 -12.86
CA GLU A 178 3.45 -1.70 -13.46
C GLU A 178 3.10 -0.30 -14.03
N SER A 179 2.09 0.36 -13.48
CA SER A 179 1.51 1.60 -14.03
C SER A 179 1.95 2.86 -13.28
N PHE A 180 1.64 4.03 -13.86
CA PHE A 180 1.80 5.34 -13.24
C PHE A 180 0.43 6.01 -13.08
N LEU A 181 0.11 6.48 -11.87
CA LEU A 181 -1.12 7.18 -11.55
C LEU A 181 -0.77 8.59 -11.08
N LYS A 182 -1.38 9.61 -11.67
CA LYS A 182 -1.22 11.01 -11.26
C LYS A 182 -2.54 11.76 -11.25
N MET A 183 -2.82 12.47 -10.16
CA MET A 183 -4.06 13.26 -10.01
C MET A 183 -5.30 12.39 -10.26
N VAL A 184 -5.36 11.24 -9.57
CA VAL A 184 -6.47 10.30 -9.65
C VAL A 184 -7.47 10.61 -8.53
N ILE A 185 -8.71 10.83 -8.90
CA ILE A 185 -9.81 11.09 -7.97
C ILE A 185 -10.76 9.89 -7.99
N ILE A 186 -11.12 9.41 -6.80
CA ILE A 186 -12.08 8.34 -6.61
C ILE A 186 -13.24 8.87 -5.76
N ILE A 187 -14.47 8.66 -6.23
CA ILE A 187 -15.70 9.17 -5.61
C ILE A 187 -16.69 8.03 -5.51
N ASP A 188 -17.11 7.68 -4.30
CA ASP A 188 -18.19 6.74 -3.99
C ASP A 188 -18.15 5.42 -4.79
N SER A 189 -16.94 4.88 -4.97
CA SER A 189 -16.65 3.76 -5.87
C SER A 189 -16.34 2.46 -5.12
N ASN A 190 -16.52 1.32 -5.78
CA ASN A 190 -16.25 0.01 -5.18
C ASN A 190 -14.85 -0.48 -5.54
N LEU A 191 -13.93 -0.54 -4.57
CA LEU A 191 -12.55 -1.04 -4.74
C LEU A 191 -12.30 -2.36 -3.99
N THR A 192 -13.35 -3.12 -3.67
CA THR A 192 -13.20 -4.43 -3.02
C THR A 192 -12.34 -5.37 -3.88
N GLY A 193 -11.30 -5.95 -3.29
CA GLY A 193 -10.34 -6.79 -4.00
C GLY A 193 -9.48 -6.10 -5.07
N ALA A 194 -9.54 -4.76 -5.20
CA ALA A 194 -8.70 -4.00 -6.14
C ALA A 194 -7.21 -4.13 -5.77
N LYS A 195 -6.33 -4.27 -6.78
CA LYS A 195 -4.89 -4.47 -6.57
C LYS A 195 -4.06 -3.53 -7.40
N PHE A 196 -3.15 -2.81 -6.76
CA PHE A 196 -2.21 -1.86 -7.37
C PHE A 196 -0.80 -2.41 -7.14
N LEU A 197 -0.23 -3.07 -8.15
CA LEU A 197 1.07 -3.73 -8.11
C LEU A 197 2.13 -2.89 -8.81
N ALA A 198 3.32 -2.78 -8.22
CA ALA A 198 4.47 -2.08 -8.80
C ALA A 198 4.11 -0.68 -9.37
N THR A 199 3.06 -0.06 -8.83
CA THR A 199 2.44 1.14 -9.37
C THR A 199 3.00 2.33 -8.64
N TYR A 200 3.41 3.35 -9.39
CA TYR A 200 3.82 4.62 -8.81
C TYR A 200 2.63 5.60 -8.82
N ILE A 201 2.39 6.25 -7.69
CA ILE A 201 1.18 7.03 -7.47
C ILE A 201 1.59 8.42 -6.96
N GLU A 202 1.16 9.45 -7.68
CA GLU A 202 1.20 10.86 -7.31
C GLU A 202 -0.23 11.38 -7.17
N ASP A 203 -0.55 12.08 -6.10
CA ASP A 203 -1.86 12.74 -5.92
C ASP A 203 -3.07 11.82 -6.13
N LEU A 204 -3.28 10.92 -5.16
CA LEU A 204 -4.49 10.09 -5.07
C LEU A 204 -5.44 10.71 -4.05
N GLU A 205 -6.68 10.96 -4.46
CA GLU A 205 -7.72 11.54 -3.60
C GLU A 205 -8.98 10.70 -3.60
N PHE A 206 -9.63 10.63 -2.43
CA PHE A 206 -10.99 10.14 -2.30
C PHE A 206 -11.90 11.32 -1.92
N ARG A 207 -12.90 11.63 -2.74
CA ARG A 207 -13.85 12.73 -2.52
C ARG A 207 -15.26 12.20 -2.30
N ASP A 208 -15.39 11.24 -1.39
CA ASP A 208 -16.64 10.53 -1.12
C ASP A 208 -17.67 11.44 -0.43
N LEU A 209 -18.93 11.40 -0.91
CA LEU A 209 -20.08 11.86 -0.14
C LEU A 209 -20.64 10.74 0.74
N GLY A 210 -20.56 9.51 0.23
CA GLY A 210 -20.80 8.26 0.96
C GLY A 210 -19.48 7.65 1.41
N THR A 211 -19.13 6.49 0.88
CA THR A 211 -17.86 5.81 1.20
C THR A 211 -17.44 4.90 0.05
N SER A 212 -16.23 5.13 -0.47
CA SER A 212 -15.57 4.20 -1.36
C SER A 212 -15.16 2.93 -0.60
N LYS A 213 -15.54 1.77 -1.14
CA LYS A 213 -15.46 0.48 -0.44
C LYS A 213 -14.13 -0.21 -0.67
N LEU A 214 -13.48 -0.64 0.41
CA LEU A 214 -12.31 -1.54 0.38
C LEU A 214 -12.64 -2.77 1.22
N ASP A 215 -11.97 -3.89 0.94
CA ASP A 215 -12.01 -5.09 1.78
C ASP A 215 -10.60 -5.56 2.15
N GLU A 216 -10.51 -6.66 2.89
CA GLU A 216 -9.22 -7.26 3.28
C GLU A 216 -8.36 -7.70 2.09
N LYS A 217 -8.96 -7.89 0.91
CA LYS A 217 -8.27 -8.31 -0.32
C LYS A 217 -7.80 -7.13 -1.16
N SER A 218 -8.32 -5.92 -0.91
CA SER A 218 -7.83 -4.69 -1.52
C SER A 218 -6.37 -4.46 -1.11
N PHE A 219 -5.51 -4.24 -2.09
CA PHE A 219 -4.06 -4.22 -1.88
C PHE A 219 -3.38 -3.13 -2.72
N PHE A 220 -2.61 -2.28 -2.04
CA PHE A 220 -1.72 -1.32 -2.66
C PHE A 220 -0.29 -1.75 -2.33
N ASP A 221 0.50 -2.02 -3.35
CA ASP A 221 1.89 -2.37 -3.15
C ASP A 221 2.70 -1.17 -2.65
N LYS A 222 3.91 -1.43 -2.14
CA LYS A 222 4.84 -0.36 -1.77
C LYS A 222 5.17 0.47 -3.01
N ILE A 223 4.86 1.76 -2.92
CA ILE A 223 5.16 2.75 -3.94
C ILE A 223 6.70 2.91 -4.00
N PRO A 224 7.33 2.69 -5.17
CA PRO A 224 8.77 2.81 -5.31
C PRO A 224 9.21 4.27 -5.19
N ILE A 225 10.37 4.51 -4.58
CA ILE A 225 10.99 5.85 -4.53
C ILE A 225 11.93 5.99 -5.72
N ARG A 226 11.73 7.00 -6.56
CA ARG A 226 12.44 7.27 -7.81
C ARG A 226 13.51 8.33 -7.63
N GLU A 227 13.13 9.54 -7.21
CA GLU A 227 13.99 10.74 -7.27
C GLU A 227 14.74 11.03 -5.97
N LYS A 228 14.19 10.60 -4.82
CA LYS A 228 14.66 10.87 -3.46
C LYS A 228 14.69 12.36 -3.11
N THR A 229 13.82 13.15 -3.72
CA THR A 229 13.61 14.57 -3.44
C THR A 229 12.69 14.77 -2.24
N LYS A 230 12.70 15.96 -1.65
CA LYS A 230 11.82 16.26 -0.51
C LYS A 230 10.36 16.25 -0.96
N GLU A 231 10.11 16.79 -2.14
CA GLU A 231 8.81 16.90 -2.79
C GLU A 231 8.21 15.52 -3.08
N GLU A 232 9.02 14.58 -3.62
CA GLU A 232 8.58 13.19 -3.81
C GLU A 232 8.19 12.55 -2.47
N TYR A 233 9.04 12.68 -1.45
CA TYR A 233 8.71 12.13 -0.13
C TYR A 233 7.45 12.75 0.46
N GLU A 234 7.21 14.05 0.24
CA GLU A 234 5.99 14.75 0.66
C GLU A 234 4.76 14.16 -0.04
N GLY A 235 4.80 14.06 -1.37
CA GLY A 235 3.73 13.43 -2.17
C GLY A 235 3.45 11.98 -1.73
N LEU A 236 4.48 11.15 -1.63
CA LEU A 236 4.34 9.74 -1.30
C LEU A 236 3.75 9.50 0.09
N TYR A 237 4.14 10.27 1.12
CA TYR A 237 3.54 10.05 2.44
C TYR A 237 2.07 10.49 2.46
N MET A 238 1.67 11.51 1.70
CA MET A 238 0.28 11.93 1.56
C MET A 238 -0.55 10.84 0.88
N VAL A 239 -0.02 10.20 -0.16
CA VAL A 239 -0.69 9.04 -0.79
C VAL A 239 -0.87 7.90 0.21
N TYR A 240 0.17 7.54 0.97
CA TYR A 240 0.02 6.51 2.02
C TYR A 240 -0.97 6.91 3.12
N GLU A 241 -1.02 8.19 3.48
CA GLU A 241 -1.99 8.72 4.46
C GLU A 241 -3.42 8.58 3.93
N THR A 242 -3.66 8.95 2.67
CA THR A 242 -4.95 8.76 1.99
C THR A 242 -5.37 7.29 1.99
N ILE A 243 -4.48 6.38 1.58
CA ILE A 243 -4.77 4.93 1.56
C ILE A 243 -5.09 4.42 2.97
N ALA A 244 -4.26 4.77 3.96
CA ALA A 244 -4.47 4.35 5.34
C ALA A 244 -5.84 4.81 5.85
N ASN A 245 -6.16 6.10 5.70
CA ASN A 245 -7.43 6.66 6.13
C ASN A 245 -8.62 5.95 5.48
N LYS A 246 -8.52 5.63 4.18
CA LYS A 246 -9.59 4.89 3.49
C LYS A 246 -9.80 3.47 4.05
N PHE A 247 -8.72 2.75 4.37
CA PHE A 247 -8.84 1.46 5.07
C PHE A 247 -9.46 1.61 6.46
N LYS A 248 -9.12 2.68 7.19
CA LYS A 248 -9.68 2.97 8.52
C LYS A 248 -11.19 3.24 8.45
N GLU A 249 -11.64 4.01 7.46
CA GLU A 249 -13.06 4.29 7.21
C GLU A 249 -13.85 3.02 6.90
N ASN A 250 -13.22 2.04 6.25
CA ASN A 250 -13.80 0.72 5.98
C ASN A 250 -13.67 -0.27 7.18
N ASN A 251 -13.21 0.20 8.36
CA ASN A 251 -12.95 -0.62 9.56
C ASN A 251 -11.91 -1.73 9.37
N LEU A 252 -10.98 -1.56 8.43
CA LEU A 252 -9.91 -2.53 8.11
C LEU A 252 -8.63 -2.17 8.87
N THR A 253 -8.62 -2.48 10.17
CA THR A 253 -7.59 -2.02 11.12
C THR A 253 -6.20 -2.59 10.82
N ASN A 254 -6.10 -3.83 10.36
CA ASN A 254 -4.84 -4.44 9.96
C ASN A 254 -4.21 -3.74 8.75
N ASN A 255 -5.00 -3.52 7.69
CA ASN A 255 -4.56 -2.80 6.49
C ASN A 255 -4.19 -1.36 6.84
N PHE A 256 -5.03 -0.67 7.61
CA PHE A 256 -4.74 0.67 8.12
C PHE A 256 -3.37 0.74 8.80
N GLY A 257 -3.08 -0.18 9.74
CA GLY A 257 -1.83 -0.18 10.49
C GLY A 257 -0.59 -0.30 9.58
N GLU A 258 -0.67 -1.11 8.53
CA GLU A 258 0.42 -1.27 7.56
C GLU A 258 0.71 0.01 6.76
N TYR A 259 -0.32 0.62 6.17
CA TYR A 259 -0.14 1.84 5.39
C TYR A 259 0.17 3.05 6.29
N TYR A 260 -0.35 3.08 7.52
CA TYR A 260 0.02 4.07 8.53
C TYR A 260 1.50 3.97 8.91
N TYR A 261 2.03 2.76 9.08
CA TYR A 261 3.45 2.55 9.32
C TYR A 261 4.30 3.05 8.14
N LEU A 262 3.94 2.70 6.91
CA LEU A 262 4.63 3.16 5.70
C LEU A 262 4.60 4.70 5.57
N CYS A 263 3.43 5.30 5.79
CA CYS A 263 3.25 6.76 5.81
C CYS A 263 4.25 7.43 6.76
N ASN A 264 4.33 6.98 8.02
CA ASN A 264 5.22 7.60 9.01
C ASN A 264 6.71 7.38 8.70
N VAL A 265 7.08 6.22 8.16
CA VAL A 265 8.46 5.95 7.72
C VAL A 265 8.89 6.93 6.62
N VAL A 266 8.03 7.18 5.65
CA VAL A 266 8.26 8.12 4.54
C VAL A 266 8.26 9.56 5.05
N LYS A 267 7.23 9.96 5.81
CA LYS A 267 7.07 11.29 6.40
C LYS A 267 8.28 11.72 7.21
N ARG A 268 8.90 10.81 7.97
CA ARG A 268 10.12 11.12 8.74
C ARG A 268 11.28 11.65 7.88
N LYS A 269 11.34 11.33 6.58
CA LYS A 269 12.40 11.80 5.69
C LYS A 269 12.35 13.31 5.44
N VAL A 270 11.15 13.91 5.52
CA VAL A 270 10.91 15.34 5.21
C VAL A 270 10.82 16.23 6.45
N LEU A 271 10.72 15.63 7.64
CA LEU A 271 10.61 16.37 8.90
C LEU A 271 11.85 17.22 9.20
N LYS A 272 11.62 18.37 9.83
CA LYS A 272 12.66 19.22 10.44
C LYS A 272 13.41 18.45 11.55
N PRO A 273 14.63 18.88 11.95
CA PRO A 273 15.49 18.10 12.85
C PRO A 273 14.84 17.65 14.16
N ILE A 274 14.17 18.54 14.88
CA ILE A 274 13.53 18.23 16.18
C ILE A 274 12.36 17.24 16.00
N PRO A 275 11.34 17.51 15.16
CA PRO A 275 10.28 16.53 14.86
C PRO A 275 10.79 15.21 14.28
N LYS A 276 11.90 15.24 13.52
CA LYS A 276 12.51 14.04 12.95
C LYS A 276 13.11 13.16 14.04
N PHE A 277 13.74 13.74 15.06
CA PHE A 277 14.26 13.02 16.22
C PHE A 277 13.13 12.39 17.03
N THR A 278 12.05 13.12 17.31
CA THR A 278 10.90 12.57 18.05
C THR A 278 10.22 11.43 17.27
N SER A 279 10.07 11.58 15.95
CA SER A 279 9.57 10.52 15.06
C SER A 279 10.51 9.31 15.02
N TRP A 280 11.83 9.53 15.06
CA TRP A 280 12.82 8.47 15.16
C TRP A 280 12.69 7.71 16.50
N LEU A 281 12.51 8.42 17.61
CA LEU A 281 12.32 7.79 18.92
C LEU A 281 11.03 6.94 18.94
N TYR A 282 9.93 7.47 18.41
CA TYR A 282 8.66 6.72 18.31
C TYR A 282 8.77 5.48 17.41
N PHE A 283 9.54 5.58 16.32
CA PHE A 283 9.87 4.43 15.50
C PHE A 283 10.73 3.41 16.25
N ALA A 284 11.80 3.86 16.90
CA ALA A 284 12.75 2.97 17.56
C ALA A 284 12.10 2.24 18.73
N SER A 285 11.23 2.91 19.50
CA SER A 285 10.61 2.35 20.70
C SER A 285 9.45 1.39 20.41
N CYS A 286 8.62 1.61 19.38
CA CYS A 286 7.48 0.71 19.11
C CYS A 286 7.03 0.67 17.65
N GLY A 287 7.89 1.10 16.72
CA GLY A 287 7.60 1.11 15.28
C GLY A 287 6.31 1.84 14.95
N TYR A 288 6.16 3.06 15.49
CA TYR A 288 4.93 3.86 15.35
C TYR A 288 3.67 3.20 15.97
N GLY A 289 3.87 2.31 16.94
CA GLY A 289 2.80 1.53 17.59
C GLY A 289 2.27 0.37 16.75
N GLU A 290 2.82 0.13 15.56
CA GLU A 290 2.37 -0.92 14.63
C GLU A 290 3.32 -2.12 14.59
N ARG A 291 4.48 -2.05 15.28
CA ARG A 291 5.49 -3.11 15.38
C ARG A 291 5.92 -3.30 16.84
N PRO A 292 5.13 -4.01 17.67
CA PRO A 292 5.43 -4.19 19.10
C PRO A 292 6.79 -4.85 19.38
N GLU A 293 7.34 -5.62 18.44
CA GLU A 293 8.67 -6.22 18.56
C GLU A 293 9.79 -5.18 18.72
N TYR A 294 9.59 -3.93 18.26
CA TYR A 294 10.54 -2.84 18.44
C TYR A 294 10.66 -2.46 19.92
N ALA A 295 9.61 -2.61 20.72
CA ALA A 295 9.68 -2.33 22.15
C ALA A 295 10.62 -3.28 22.87
N LEU A 296 10.60 -4.56 22.49
CA LEU A 296 11.54 -5.55 23.03
C LEU A 296 12.97 -5.24 22.62
N ILE A 297 13.20 -5.01 21.32
CA ILE A 297 14.55 -4.73 20.80
C ILE A 297 15.12 -3.45 21.42
N PHE A 298 14.33 -2.38 21.48
CA PHE A 298 14.75 -1.10 22.05
C PHE A 298 15.05 -1.22 23.54
N SER A 299 14.22 -1.98 24.28
CA SER A 299 14.49 -2.28 25.70
C SER A 299 15.80 -3.04 25.88
N SER A 300 16.07 -4.07 25.06
CA SER A 300 17.35 -4.79 25.07
C SER A 300 18.54 -3.88 24.75
N CYS A 301 18.38 -2.93 23.82
CA CYS A 301 19.43 -1.95 23.53
C CYS A 301 19.71 -1.03 24.72
N ILE A 302 18.67 -0.56 25.42
CA ILE A 302 18.83 0.26 26.64
C ILE A 302 19.63 -0.54 27.68
N ILE A 303 19.21 -1.77 27.98
CA ILE A 303 19.88 -2.65 28.95
C ILE A 303 21.37 -2.79 28.62
N LEU A 304 21.72 -3.06 27.36
CA LEU A 304 23.12 -3.21 26.96
C LEU A 304 23.92 -1.90 27.11
N ILE A 305 23.31 -0.75 26.80
CA ILE A 305 23.96 0.56 26.97
C ILE A 305 24.24 0.84 28.45
N PHE A 306 23.28 0.55 29.33
CA PHE A 306 23.44 0.74 30.78
C PHE A 306 24.42 -0.24 31.39
N ALA A 307 24.43 -1.50 30.97
CA ALA A 307 25.45 -2.47 31.37
C ALA A 307 26.87 -1.96 31.04
N VAL A 308 27.09 -1.41 29.84
CA VAL A 308 28.37 -0.79 29.52
C VAL A 308 28.65 0.41 30.41
N ALA A 309 27.66 1.28 30.64
CA ALA A 309 27.82 2.46 31.49
C ALA A 309 28.22 2.10 32.93
N PHE A 310 27.59 1.08 33.52
CA PHE A 310 27.87 0.59 34.87
C PHE A 310 29.30 0.10 35.03
N LEU A 311 29.89 -0.52 34.01
CA LEU A 311 31.30 -0.93 34.06
C LEU A 311 32.25 0.28 34.16
N PHE A 312 31.89 1.45 33.63
CA PHE A 312 32.69 2.67 33.73
C PHE A 312 32.42 3.47 35.01
N THR A 313 31.19 3.46 35.53
CA THR A 313 30.82 4.16 36.76
C THR A 313 31.14 3.36 38.03
N GLY A 314 31.24 2.03 37.91
CA GLY A 314 31.55 1.11 38.98
C GLY A 314 30.36 0.21 39.31
N ILE A 315 30.59 -1.11 39.31
CA ILE A 315 29.63 -2.12 39.74
C ILE A 315 30.28 -3.04 40.77
N GLU A 316 29.56 -3.39 41.84
CA GLU A 316 30.07 -4.33 42.83
C GLU A 316 29.74 -5.76 42.41
N ILE A 317 30.78 -6.58 42.23
CA ILE A 317 30.69 -7.99 41.86
C ILE A 317 31.43 -8.77 42.94
N ASP A 318 30.75 -9.71 43.61
CA ASP A 318 31.37 -10.57 44.64
C ASP A 318 32.14 -9.77 45.73
N ASN A 319 31.56 -8.65 46.22
CA ASN A 319 32.16 -7.68 47.16
C ASN A 319 33.43 -6.98 46.64
N THR A 320 33.66 -6.97 45.32
CA THR A 320 34.74 -6.23 44.68
C THR A 320 34.16 -5.17 43.75
N LEU A 321 34.61 -3.93 43.92
CA LEU A 321 34.22 -2.83 43.03
C LEU A 321 34.97 -2.97 41.70
N VAL A 322 34.24 -3.28 40.64
CA VAL A 322 34.76 -3.33 39.28
C VAL A 322 34.47 -2.00 38.60
N GLN A 323 35.53 -1.24 38.30
CA GLN A 323 35.43 0.03 37.56
C GLN A 323 36.51 0.10 36.49
N TYR A 324 36.08 0.19 35.23
CA TYR A 324 36.97 0.36 34.09
C TYR A 324 37.39 1.82 33.96
N SER A 325 38.70 2.04 33.84
CA SER A 325 39.27 3.33 33.48
C SER A 325 39.85 3.27 32.06
N THR A 326 39.86 4.40 31.35
CA THR A 326 40.42 4.53 30.00
C THR A 326 41.91 4.18 29.91
N THR A 327 42.61 4.11 31.04
CA THR A 327 44.04 3.78 31.16
C THR A 327 44.32 2.39 31.75
N GLY A 328 43.30 1.68 32.26
CA GLY A 328 43.46 0.53 33.16
C GLY A 328 42.91 -0.82 32.64
N LEU A 329 42.71 -0.97 31.33
CA LEU A 329 42.30 -2.25 30.73
C LEU A 329 43.47 -3.20 30.45
N SER A 330 44.71 -2.71 30.55
CA SER A 330 45.91 -3.51 30.31
C SER A 330 46.14 -4.49 31.48
N GLY A 331 45.80 -5.77 31.27
CA GLY A 331 46.08 -6.85 32.23
C GLY A 331 44.89 -7.73 32.59
N ILE A 332 43.67 -7.36 32.19
CA ILE A 332 42.47 -8.18 32.44
C ILE A 332 42.31 -9.22 31.33
N SER A 333 42.03 -10.47 31.69
CA SER A 333 41.78 -11.53 30.71
C SER A 333 40.45 -11.30 29.98
N PHE A 334 40.37 -11.69 28.70
CA PHE A 334 39.12 -11.54 27.93
C PHE A 334 37.93 -12.30 28.55
N ILE A 335 38.20 -13.47 29.15
CA ILE A 335 37.20 -14.28 29.84
C ILE A 335 36.64 -13.51 31.05
N GLU A 336 37.50 -12.79 31.76
CA GLU A 336 37.10 -12.02 32.93
C GLU A 336 36.30 -10.77 32.53
N ILE A 337 36.68 -10.10 31.44
CA ILE A 337 35.89 -9.01 30.86
C ILE A 337 34.48 -9.50 30.49
N LEU A 338 34.36 -10.68 29.86
CA LEU A 338 33.07 -11.27 29.53
C LEU A 338 32.25 -11.61 30.78
N LYS A 339 32.88 -12.15 31.84
CA LYS A 339 32.21 -12.45 33.11
C LYS A 339 31.69 -11.17 33.77
N GLN A 340 32.51 -10.13 33.83
CA GLN A 340 32.14 -8.83 34.40
C GLN A 340 31.03 -8.16 33.59
N PHE A 341 31.09 -8.22 32.25
CA PHE A 341 30.02 -7.73 31.39
C PHE A 341 28.70 -8.49 31.59
N ASN A 342 28.73 -9.82 31.67
CA ASN A 342 27.53 -10.61 31.92
C ASN A 342 26.88 -10.27 33.27
N ASN A 343 27.69 -10.07 34.32
CA ASN A 343 27.19 -9.61 35.61
C ASN A 343 26.57 -8.21 35.54
N SER A 344 27.19 -7.31 34.77
CA SER A 344 26.66 -5.97 34.54
C SER A 344 25.34 -5.97 33.76
N VAL A 345 25.20 -6.86 32.77
CA VAL A 345 23.92 -7.07 32.07
C VAL A 345 22.85 -7.59 33.04
N ASN A 346 23.18 -8.52 33.93
CA ASN A 346 22.23 -9.00 34.94
C ASN A 346 21.78 -7.88 35.89
N ALA A 347 22.70 -7.01 36.32
CA ALA A 347 22.37 -5.86 37.14
C ALA A 347 21.46 -4.86 36.40
N SER A 348 21.79 -4.55 35.14
CA SER A 348 20.97 -3.70 34.28
C SER A 348 19.57 -4.28 34.03
N ILE A 349 19.44 -5.59 33.82
CA ILE A 349 18.12 -6.25 33.73
C ILE A 349 17.31 -6.04 35.02
N ALA A 350 17.93 -6.21 36.19
CA ALA A 350 17.25 -6.04 37.47
C ALA A 350 16.79 -4.59 37.70
N MET A 351 17.61 -3.61 37.30
CA MET A 351 17.25 -2.19 37.34
C MET A 351 16.16 -1.86 36.32
N PHE A 352 16.32 -2.25 35.06
CA PHE A 352 15.33 -2.01 34.02
C PHE A 352 13.95 -2.61 34.34
N THR A 353 13.93 -3.77 34.99
CA THR A 353 12.67 -4.42 35.40
C THR A 353 12.08 -3.87 36.70
N GLY A 354 12.83 -3.04 37.44
CA GLY A 354 12.42 -2.50 38.74
C GLY A 354 12.34 -3.54 39.85
N VAL A 355 12.89 -4.74 39.64
CA VAL A 355 12.95 -5.80 40.67
C VAL A 355 13.98 -5.43 41.76
N GLY A 356 14.97 -4.61 41.40
CA GLY A 356 16.05 -4.24 42.30
C GLY A 356 16.95 -5.44 42.62
N ASN A 357 18.19 -5.16 42.99
CA ASN A 357 19.13 -6.21 43.39
C ASN A 357 20.17 -5.64 44.36
N GLU A 358 20.69 -6.47 45.27
CA GLU A 358 21.64 -6.08 46.34
C GLU A 358 23.04 -5.67 45.83
N PHE A 359 23.25 -5.56 44.51
CA PHE A 359 24.57 -5.60 43.88
C PHE A 359 25.42 -4.33 43.97
N ILE A 360 25.07 -3.30 44.74
CA ILE A 360 25.77 -2.01 44.55
C ILE A 360 25.87 -1.18 45.83
N GLN A 361 27.05 -1.15 46.47
CA GLN A 361 27.53 0.08 47.10
C GLN A 361 27.78 1.13 46.02
N SER A 362 26.83 2.04 45.91
CA SER A 362 26.76 2.98 44.80
C SER A 362 27.51 4.26 45.11
N ASN A 363 28.44 4.60 44.21
CA ASN A 363 28.88 5.98 44.07
C ASN A 363 27.69 6.84 43.56
N GLN A 364 27.66 8.15 43.86
CA GLN A 364 26.49 9.01 43.57
C GLN A 364 26.07 9.00 42.08
N ILE A 365 27.02 8.84 41.16
CA ILE A 365 26.76 8.78 39.71
C ILE A 365 26.02 7.48 39.35
N ASN A 366 26.34 6.37 40.02
CA ASN A 366 25.70 5.07 39.74
C ASN A 366 24.23 5.08 40.14
N LEU A 367 23.91 5.66 41.30
CA LEU A 367 22.54 5.87 41.77
C LEU A 367 21.68 6.65 40.76
N ILE A 368 22.26 7.66 40.11
CA ILE A 368 21.56 8.44 39.08
C ILE A 368 21.29 7.57 37.85
N LEU A 369 22.27 6.78 37.40
CA LEU A 369 22.10 5.87 36.26
C LEU A 369 21.07 4.78 36.55
N GLU A 370 21.13 4.15 37.72
CA GLU A 370 20.16 3.15 38.17
C GLU A 370 18.74 3.71 38.18
N SER A 371 18.57 4.91 38.76
CA SER A 371 17.27 5.59 38.81
C SER A 371 16.74 5.93 37.43
N LEU A 372 17.61 6.34 36.51
CA LEU A 372 17.24 6.67 35.14
C LEU A 372 16.88 5.42 34.34
N GLU A 373 17.61 4.32 34.51
CA GLU A 373 17.30 3.04 33.87
C GLU A 373 15.98 2.46 34.36
N MET A 374 15.72 2.49 35.68
CA MET A 374 14.44 2.09 36.26
C MET A 374 13.27 2.87 35.64
N LEU A 375 13.41 4.20 35.54
CA LEU A 375 12.39 5.06 34.93
C LEU A 375 12.14 4.68 33.45
N LEU A 376 13.22 4.50 32.67
CA LEU A 376 13.12 4.08 31.27
C LEU A 376 12.46 2.70 31.15
N GLY A 377 12.76 1.78 32.06
CA GLY A 377 12.16 0.46 32.15
C GLY A 377 10.64 0.51 32.31
N VAL A 378 10.16 1.27 33.29
CA VAL A 378 8.71 1.47 33.52
C VAL A 378 8.02 2.07 32.30
N VAL A 379 8.63 3.09 31.68
CA VAL A 379 8.09 3.71 30.45
C VAL A 379 8.03 2.70 29.32
N MET A 380 9.09 1.92 29.10
CA MET A 380 9.15 0.95 28.02
C MET A 380 8.20 -0.22 28.20
N MET A 381 7.95 -0.67 29.44
CA MET A 381 6.88 -1.63 29.72
C MET A 381 5.51 -1.08 29.30
N GLY A 382 5.21 0.17 29.67
CA GLY A 382 3.98 0.84 29.24
C GLY A 382 3.85 0.98 27.73
N VAL A 383 4.94 1.37 27.05
CA VAL A 383 4.99 1.46 25.57
C VAL A 383 4.78 0.10 24.92
N GLY A 384 5.42 -0.96 25.44
CA GLY A 384 5.27 -2.33 24.93
C GLY A 384 3.86 -2.85 25.08
N ILE A 385 3.26 -2.70 26.27
CA ILE A 385 1.86 -3.09 26.53
C ILE A 385 0.91 -2.28 25.64
N GLY A 386 1.11 -0.97 25.52
CA GLY A 386 0.29 -0.09 24.68
C GLY A 386 0.36 -0.49 23.19
N ALA A 387 1.55 -0.78 22.66
CA ALA A 387 1.74 -1.21 21.28
C ALA A 387 1.09 -2.59 21.02
N LEU A 388 1.25 -3.55 21.94
CA LEU A 388 0.60 -4.85 21.86
C LEU A 388 -0.93 -4.74 21.91
N THR A 389 -1.45 -3.94 22.83
CA THR A 389 -2.90 -3.72 22.99
C THR A 389 -3.48 -3.08 21.74
N ARG A 390 -2.83 -2.04 21.21
CA ARG A 390 -3.21 -1.39 19.95
C ARG A 390 -3.25 -2.37 18.78
N LYS A 391 -2.38 -3.40 18.77
CA LYS A 391 -2.31 -4.38 17.67
C LYS A 391 -3.27 -5.56 17.82
N ILE A 392 -3.68 -5.90 19.04
CA ILE A 392 -4.57 -7.04 19.32
C ILE A 392 -6.05 -6.60 19.38
N VAL A 393 -6.33 -5.41 19.93
CA VAL A 393 -7.69 -4.96 20.25
C VAL A 393 -8.33 -4.16 19.11
N ARG A 394 -7.55 -3.57 18.21
CA ARG A 394 -8.04 -3.05 16.93
C ARG A 394 -8.20 -4.18 15.94
#